data_AF-A0A0L8GK25-F1
#
_entry.id   AF-A0A0L8GK25-F1
#
_cell.length_a   1.000
_cell.length_b   1.000
_cell.length_c   1.000
_cell.angle_alpha   90.00
_cell.angle_beta   90.00
_cell.angle_gamma   90.00
#
_symmetry.space_group_name_H-M   'P 1'
#
loop_
_entity.id
_entity.type
_entity.pdbx_description
1 polymer ?
#
loop_
_entity_poly.entity_id
_entity_poly.type
_entity_poly.pdbx_seq_one_letter_code
_entity_poly.pdbx_strand_id
1 'polypeptide(L)'
;QEAEIPPEPPLPNILYINASKITLSLDQSEQNIEENFFQFLIRKEIWCKKNERLGHQGAGGWNVCLSPPFGLSKPCIVYLIGTDANSEFDDAISYIYGCHVHVFNPAKKKLNRKKSNLIHVHNFGLSKKDDSSPEGWTTVTFKKLLEQNGHLQ
;
A
#
# COMPACT_ATOMS: atom_id res chain seq x y z
N GLN A 1 -20.44 -32.28 19.75
CA GLN A 1 -20.51 -31.02 19.00
C GLN A 1 -19.40 -31.08 17.96
N GLU A 2 -19.75 -31.36 16.71
CA GLU A 2 -18.82 -31.23 15.60
C GLU A 2 -18.61 -29.74 15.35
N ALA A 3 -17.35 -29.31 15.28
CA ALA A 3 -17.01 -27.94 14.92
C ALA A 3 -17.36 -27.74 13.44
N GLU A 4 -18.24 -26.79 13.14
CA GLU A 4 -18.49 -26.34 11.78
C GLU A 4 -17.18 -25.86 11.17
N ILE A 5 -16.77 -26.52 10.08
CA ILE A 5 -15.65 -26.07 9.27
C ILE A 5 -16.07 -24.72 8.67
N PRO A 6 -15.34 -23.62 8.95
CA PRO A 6 -15.69 -22.33 8.38
C PRO A 6 -15.67 -22.44 6.84
N PRO A 7 -16.65 -21.85 6.14
CA PRO A 7 -16.72 -21.94 4.70
C PRO A 7 -15.42 -21.42 4.09
N GLU A 8 -14.88 -22.18 3.14
CA GLU A 8 -13.68 -21.80 2.40
C GLU A 8 -13.89 -20.40 1.80
N PRO A 9 -12.95 -19.45 2.01
CA PRO A 9 -13.13 -18.11 1.49
C PRO A 9 -13.30 -18.18 -0.03
N PRO A 10 -14.27 -17.45 -0.61
CA PRO A 10 -14.51 -17.52 -2.04
C PRO A 10 -13.22 -17.20 -2.79
N LEU A 11 -12.79 -18.14 -3.65
CA LEU A 11 -11.63 -17.93 -4.51
C LEU A 11 -11.82 -16.61 -5.26
N PRO A 12 -10.81 -15.73 -5.26
CA PRO A 12 -10.90 -14.46 -5.94
C PRO A 12 -11.16 -14.74 -7.43
N ASN A 13 -12.28 -14.24 -7.97
CA ASN A 13 -12.51 -14.29 -9.41
C ASN A 13 -11.63 -13.21 -10.08
N ILE A 14 -10.32 -13.50 -10.15
CA ILE A 14 -9.31 -12.64 -10.74
C ILE A 14 -9.42 -12.79 -12.24
N LEU A 15 -10.07 -11.82 -12.87
CA LEU A 15 -10.12 -11.74 -14.32
C LEU A 15 -8.81 -11.13 -14.81
N TYR A 16 -7.94 -11.97 -15.37
CA TYR A 16 -6.73 -11.49 -16.01
C TYR A 16 -7.07 -10.76 -17.31
N ILE A 17 -6.42 -9.62 -17.52
CA ILE A 17 -6.43 -8.96 -18.81
C ILE A 17 -5.51 -9.78 -19.70
N ASN A 18 -5.99 -10.19 -20.87
CA ASN A 18 -5.14 -10.86 -21.86
C ASN A 18 -4.04 -9.89 -22.29
N ALA A 19 -2.88 -10.01 -21.64
CA ALA A 19 -1.79 -9.10 -21.80
C ALA A 19 -0.99 -9.54 -23.03
N SER A 20 -1.05 -8.74 -24.10
CA SER A 20 -0.14 -8.85 -25.26
C SER A 20 1.32 -8.99 -24.78
N LYS A 21 2.06 -10.00 -25.27
CA LYS A 21 3.48 -10.17 -24.91
C LYS A 21 4.25 -8.90 -25.25
N ILE A 22 5.05 -8.42 -24.30
CA ILE A 22 6.04 -7.36 -24.58
C ILE A 22 7.26 -8.04 -25.16
N THR A 23 7.64 -7.66 -26.37
CA THR A 23 8.88 -8.11 -27.00
C THR A 23 9.95 -7.11 -26.65
N LEU A 24 10.90 -7.51 -25.80
CA LEU A 24 12.12 -6.75 -25.58
C LEU A 24 13.12 -7.17 -26.65
N SER A 25 13.68 -6.19 -27.37
CA SER A 25 14.68 -6.44 -28.40
C SER A 25 15.98 -5.72 -28.07
N LEU A 26 17.10 -6.40 -28.29
CA LEU A 26 18.44 -5.91 -27.98
C LEU A 26 18.97 -4.89 -29.01
N ASP A 27 18.22 -4.64 -30.09
CA ASP A 27 18.53 -3.66 -31.13
C ASP A 27 17.96 -2.25 -30.83
N GLN A 28 17.29 -2.08 -29.68
CA GLN A 28 16.69 -0.82 -29.26
C GLN A 28 17.69 0.06 -28.48
N SER A 29 17.43 1.38 -28.44
CA SER A 29 18.19 2.29 -27.58
C SER A 29 17.94 1.99 -26.09
N GLU A 30 18.90 2.33 -25.22
CA GLU A 30 18.77 2.18 -23.77
C GLU A 30 17.50 2.85 -23.23
N GLN A 31 17.20 4.08 -23.69
CA GLN A 31 15.98 4.78 -23.32
C GLN A 31 14.70 4.00 -23.67
N ASN A 32 14.65 3.40 -24.87
CA ASN A 32 13.50 2.60 -25.26
C ASN A 32 13.36 1.34 -24.41
N ILE A 33 14.49 0.73 -24.01
CA ILE A 33 14.48 -0.44 -23.11
C ILE A 33 13.93 -0.04 -21.74
N GLU A 34 14.37 1.08 -21.18
CA GLU A 34 13.88 1.60 -19.90
C GLU A 34 12.38 1.90 -19.95
N GLU A 35 11.92 2.60 -20.98
CA GLU A 35 10.51 2.92 -21.17
C GLU A 35 9.66 1.65 -21.35
N ASN A 36 10.10 0.69 -22.17
CA ASN A 36 9.40 -0.58 -22.37
C ASN A 36 9.33 -1.43 -21.10
N PHE A 37 10.44 -1.49 -20.35
CA PHE A 37 10.49 -2.20 -19.08
C PHE A 37 9.61 -1.53 -18.01
N PHE A 38 9.62 -0.20 -17.94
CA PHE A 38 8.73 0.52 -17.05
C PHE A 38 7.26 0.25 -17.40
N GLN A 39 6.89 0.35 -18.68
CA GLN A 39 5.53 0.04 -19.15
C GLN A 39 5.13 -1.40 -18.84
N PHE A 40 6.05 -2.37 -18.95
CA PHE A 40 5.82 -3.74 -18.51
C PHE A 40 5.48 -3.81 -17.02
N LEU A 41 6.31 -3.19 -16.16
CA LEU A 41 6.14 -3.21 -14.71
C LEU A 41 4.85 -2.53 -14.24
N ILE A 42 4.45 -1.42 -14.86
CA ILE A 42 3.25 -0.67 -14.45
C ILE A 42 1.97 -1.21 -15.09
N ARG A 43 2.07 -2.20 -15.98
CA ARG A 43 0.91 -2.76 -16.65
C ARG A 43 0.03 -3.53 -15.67
N LYS A 44 -1.25 -3.19 -15.65
CA LYS A 44 -2.25 -3.96 -14.92
C LYS A 44 -2.56 -5.25 -15.68
N GLU A 45 -2.25 -6.38 -15.08
CA GLU A 45 -2.59 -7.70 -15.60
C GLU A 45 -3.93 -8.21 -15.09
N ILE A 46 -4.55 -7.48 -14.15
CA ILE A 46 -5.81 -7.85 -13.51
C ILE A 46 -6.86 -6.79 -13.81
N TRP A 47 -8.04 -7.23 -14.25
CA TRP A 47 -9.19 -6.37 -14.39
C TRP A 47 -9.77 -6.06 -13.01
N CYS A 48 -9.64 -4.79 -12.63
CA CYS A 48 -10.20 -4.30 -11.39
C CYS A 48 -11.60 -3.71 -11.60
N LYS A 49 -12.64 -4.52 -11.37
CA LYS A 49 -14.05 -4.08 -11.45
C LYS A 49 -14.35 -2.90 -10.51
N LYS A 50 -13.76 -2.87 -9.30
CA LYS A 50 -13.91 -1.79 -8.33
C LYS A 50 -12.58 -1.05 -8.13
N ASN A 51 -12.22 -0.19 -9.07
CA ASN A 51 -11.04 0.67 -9.00
C ASN A 51 -11.43 2.07 -8.52
N GLU A 52 -10.95 2.48 -7.35
CA GLU A 52 -11.29 3.75 -6.74
C GLU A 52 -10.08 4.66 -6.58
N ARG A 53 -10.23 5.95 -6.91
CA ARG A 53 -9.24 6.97 -6.60
C ARG A 53 -9.45 7.44 -5.16
N LEU A 54 -8.43 7.30 -4.33
CA LEU A 54 -8.41 7.81 -2.96
C LEU A 54 -7.36 8.93 -2.85
N GLY A 55 -7.72 10.05 -2.21
CA GLY A 55 -6.92 11.28 -2.19
C GLY A 55 -7.08 12.14 -3.45
N HIS A 56 -6.32 13.23 -3.53
CA HIS A 56 -6.37 14.20 -4.64
C HIS A 56 -5.95 13.60 -6.00
N GLN A 57 -6.31 14.28 -7.09
CA GLN A 57 -5.77 14.02 -8.44
C GLN A 57 -4.28 14.43 -8.51
N GLY A 58 -3.46 13.69 -9.27
CA GLY A 58 -2.02 13.92 -9.35
C GLY A 58 -1.22 13.27 -8.20
N ALA A 59 -0.22 13.98 -7.68
CA ALA A 59 0.59 13.54 -6.53
C ALA A 59 -0.20 13.73 -5.23
N GLY A 60 -0.29 12.69 -4.40
CA GLY A 60 -1.05 12.71 -3.13
C GLY A 60 -2.36 11.91 -3.13
N GLY A 61 -2.61 11.12 -4.18
CA GLY A 61 -3.68 10.13 -4.22
C GLY A 61 -3.33 8.93 -5.11
N TRP A 62 -3.94 7.79 -4.84
CA TRP A 62 -3.69 6.53 -5.55
C TRP A 62 -4.99 5.85 -5.96
N ASN A 63 -4.94 5.15 -7.10
CA ASN A 63 -6.00 4.26 -7.52
C ASN A 63 -5.82 2.91 -6.82
N VAL A 64 -6.82 2.48 -6.05
CA VAL A 64 -6.80 1.22 -5.31
C VAL A 64 -7.82 0.26 -5.90
N CYS A 65 -7.40 -0.98 -6.10
CA CYS A 65 -8.31 -2.04 -6.48
C CYS A 65 -8.99 -2.62 -5.25
N LEU A 66 -10.32 -2.50 -5.17
CA LEU A 66 -11.16 -2.95 -4.07
C LEU A 66 -12.15 -4.03 -4.51
N SER A 67 -11.89 -4.67 -5.65
CA SER A 67 -12.66 -5.83 -6.09
C SER A 67 -12.53 -6.95 -5.05
N PRO A 68 -13.61 -7.68 -4.74
CA PRO A 68 -13.53 -8.84 -3.86
C PRO A 68 -12.45 -9.83 -4.31
N PRO A 69 -11.73 -10.46 -3.37
CA PRO A 69 -11.83 -10.36 -1.91
C PRO A 69 -10.93 -9.25 -1.33
N PHE A 70 -10.25 -8.45 -2.16
CA PHE A 70 -9.29 -7.43 -1.75
C PHE A 70 -9.93 -6.11 -1.32
N GLY A 71 -11.25 -6.08 -1.18
CA GLY A 71 -11.96 -4.92 -0.65
C GLY A 71 -11.62 -4.69 0.82
N LEU A 72 -11.61 -3.42 1.24
CA LEU A 72 -11.45 -3.07 2.65
C LEU A 72 -12.75 -3.40 3.41
N SER A 73 -12.65 -4.23 4.45
CA SER A 73 -13.73 -4.54 5.38
C SER A 73 -13.39 -4.05 6.79
N LYS A 74 -14.38 -3.63 7.57
CA LYS A 74 -14.18 -3.20 8.95
C LYS A 74 -14.15 -4.42 9.89
N PRO A 75 -13.30 -4.42 10.94
CA PRO A 75 -12.23 -3.45 11.21
C PRO A 75 -11.04 -3.63 10.24
N CYS A 76 -10.45 -2.52 9.78
CA CYS A 76 -9.31 -2.54 8.86
C CYS A 76 -8.13 -1.72 9.39
N ILE A 77 -6.93 -2.21 9.07
CA ILE A 77 -5.65 -1.55 9.34
C ILE A 77 -4.94 -1.33 8.00
N VAL A 78 -4.39 -0.14 7.78
CA VAL A 78 -3.58 0.19 6.60
C VAL A 78 -2.23 0.71 7.04
N TYR A 79 -1.16 0.12 6.51
CA TYR A 79 0.22 0.59 6.70
C TYR A 79 0.68 1.37 5.47
N LEU A 80 1.09 2.62 5.66
CA LEU A 80 1.64 3.48 4.61
C LEU A 80 3.10 3.76 4.91
N ILE A 81 3.98 3.05 4.21
CA ILE A 81 5.43 3.07 4.47
C ILE A 81 6.13 3.89 3.39
N GLY A 82 6.96 4.85 3.80
CA GLY A 82 7.73 5.67 2.86
C GLY A 82 6.89 6.67 2.07
N THR A 83 5.66 6.93 2.49
CA THR A 83 4.77 7.90 1.85
C THR A 83 5.14 9.33 2.25
N ASP A 84 4.85 10.28 1.37
CA ASP A 84 4.94 11.69 1.72
C ASP A 84 3.83 12.02 2.72
N ALA A 85 4.21 12.62 3.85
CA ALA A 85 3.27 12.92 4.92
C ALA A 85 2.29 14.09 4.60
N ASN A 86 2.17 14.44 3.32
CA ASN A 86 1.21 15.41 2.81
C ASN A 86 0.19 14.78 1.84
N SER A 87 0.26 13.47 1.60
CA SER A 87 -0.80 12.77 0.87
C SER A 87 -2.13 12.92 1.60
N GLU A 88 -3.24 12.98 0.86
CA GLU A 88 -4.60 12.92 1.43
C GLU A 88 -5.22 11.51 1.32
N PHE A 89 -4.43 10.56 0.86
CA PHE A 89 -4.86 9.17 0.73
C PHE A 89 -5.23 8.53 2.06
N ASP A 90 -4.42 8.77 3.09
CA ASP A 90 -4.67 8.30 4.45
C ASP A 90 -5.94 8.92 5.05
N ASP A 91 -6.20 10.19 4.75
CA ASP A 91 -7.47 10.85 5.11
C ASP A 91 -8.64 10.17 4.39
N ALA A 92 -8.52 9.93 3.09
CA ALA A 92 -9.57 9.26 2.31
C ALA A 92 -9.86 7.84 2.82
N ILE A 93 -8.82 7.06 3.13
CA ILE A 93 -8.98 5.72 3.72
C ILE A 93 -9.66 5.81 5.09
N SER A 94 -9.17 6.70 5.96
CA SER A 94 -9.74 6.85 7.30
C SER A 94 -11.20 7.32 7.26
N TYR A 95 -11.52 8.30 6.41
CA TYR A 95 -12.85 8.91 6.34
C TYR A 95 -13.88 8.00 5.65
N ILE A 96 -13.54 7.45 4.47
CA ILE A 96 -14.47 6.66 3.67
C ILE A 96 -14.62 5.24 4.26
N TYR A 97 -13.50 4.64 4.66
CA TYR A 97 -13.46 3.24 5.08
C TYR A 97 -13.39 3.05 6.59
N GLY A 98 -13.15 4.10 7.38
CA GLY A 98 -13.07 3.99 8.84
C GLY A 98 -11.90 3.13 9.32
N CYS A 99 -10.85 2.97 8.53
CA CYS A 99 -9.69 2.16 8.90
C CYS A 99 -8.75 2.91 9.86
N HIS A 100 -8.05 2.15 10.69
CA HIS A 100 -6.85 2.63 11.37
C HIS A 100 -5.71 2.72 10.36
N VAL A 101 -5.12 3.90 10.20
CA VAL A 101 -4.05 4.13 9.22
C VAL A 101 -2.76 4.46 9.95
N HIS A 102 -1.71 3.71 9.68
CA HIS A 102 -0.39 3.88 10.27
C HIS A 102 0.58 4.37 9.21
N VAL A 103 1.01 5.62 9.33
CA VAL A 103 1.90 6.32 8.40
C VAL A 103 3.32 6.28 8.94
N PHE A 104 4.25 5.70 8.20
CA PHE A 104 5.67 5.57 8.56
C PHE A 104 6.50 6.45 7.65
N ASN A 105 7.02 7.55 8.20
CA ASN A 105 7.88 8.48 7.49
C ASN A 105 9.04 8.92 8.41
N PRO A 106 10.24 8.35 8.24
CA PRO A 106 11.37 8.71 9.09
C PRO A 106 11.87 10.15 8.91
N ALA A 107 11.46 10.86 7.84
CA ALA A 107 11.74 12.27 7.62
C ALA A 107 10.81 13.22 8.42
N LYS A 108 9.61 12.75 8.79
CA LYS A 108 8.53 13.61 9.28
C LYS A 108 7.91 13.03 10.56
N LYS A 109 8.00 13.81 11.65
CA LYS A 109 7.39 13.48 12.94
C LYS A 109 5.88 13.76 13.02
N LYS A 110 5.33 14.56 12.09
CA LYS A 110 3.92 14.95 12.07
C LYS A 110 3.43 15.27 10.65
N LEU A 111 2.12 15.12 10.44
CA LEU A 111 1.44 15.64 9.25
C LEU A 111 1.17 17.13 9.46
N ASN A 112 1.40 17.95 8.43
CA ASN A 112 1.15 19.40 8.48
C ASN A 112 -0.30 19.73 8.05
N ARG A 113 -1.26 18.91 8.50
CA ARG A 113 -2.70 19.09 8.26
C ARG A 113 -3.52 18.47 9.39
N LYS A 114 -4.80 18.83 9.47
CA LYS A 114 -5.74 18.21 10.41
C LYS A 114 -6.02 16.78 9.94
N LYS A 115 -5.92 15.81 10.86
CA LYS A 115 -6.09 14.38 10.58
C LYS A 115 -7.12 13.77 11.53
N SER A 116 -7.73 12.67 11.10
CA SER A 116 -8.59 11.82 11.94
C SER A 116 -7.82 11.24 13.14
N ASN A 117 -8.53 10.90 14.22
CA ASN A 117 -7.98 10.18 15.37
C ASN A 117 -7.63 8.71 15.03
N LEU A 118 -8.12 8.19 13.91
CA LEU A 118 -7.77 6.87 13.37
C LEU A 118 -6.42 6.84 12.64
N ILE A 119 -5.77 8.00 12.46
CA ILE A 119 -4.48 8.10 11.76
C ILE A 119 -3.35 8.20 12.78
N HIS A 120 -2.38 7.30 12.72
CA HIS A 120 -1.22 7.19 13.59
C HIS A 120 0.04 7.45 12.77
N VAL A 121 0.93 8.33 13.26
CA VAL A 121 2.13 8.74 12.52
C VAL A 121 3.36 8.28 13.28
N HIS A 122 4.27 7.63 12.56
CA HIS A 122 5.48 7.01 13.07
C HIS A 122 6.68 7.60 12.35
N ASN A 123 7.69 8.00 13.12
CA ASN A 123 8.89 8.65 12.61
C ASN A 123 10.05 7.68 12.39
N PHE A 124 9.74 6.44 12.01
CA PHE A 124 10.71 5.40 11.67
C PHE A 124 10.32 4.75 10.34
N GLY A 125 11.28 4.13 9.66
CA GLY A 125 11.09 3.39 8.42
C GLY A 125 11.08 1.87 8.61
N LEU A 126 10.88 1.15 7.52
CA LEU A 126 10.96 -0.31 7.47
C LEU A 126 12.30 -0.76 6.89
N SER A 127 12.93 -1.76 7.50
CA SER A 127 14.15 -2.37 6.99
C SER A 127 14.27 -3.83 7.44
N LYS A 128 15.36 -4.51 7.01
CA LYS A 128 15.62 -5.92 7.33
C LYS A 128 16.06 -6.13 8.79
N LYS A 129 16.58 -5.10 9.45
CA LYS A 129 17.08 -5.13 10.82
C LYS A 129 16.82 -3.79 11.46
N ASP A 130 16.64 -3.76 12.77
CA ASP A 130 16.56 -2.49 13.46
C ASP A 130 17.88 -1.74 13.30
N ASP A 131 17.80 -0.46 12.91
CA ASP A 131 18.98 0.37 12.67
C ASP A 131 18.70 1.84 12.96
N SER A 132 19.75 2.60 13.20
CA SER A 132 19.71 4.05 13.40
C SER A 132 20.84 4.69 12.61
N SER A 133 20.49 5.57 11.67
CA SER A 133 21.48 6.29 10.88
C SER A 133 22.08 7.46 11.68
N PRO A 134 23.30 7.92 11.36
CA PRO A 134 23.91 9.11 11.96
C PRO A 134 23.05 10.38 11.83
N GLU A 135 22.23 10.47 10.78
CA GLU A 135 21.32 11.57 10.50
C GLU A 135 20.01 11.48 11.33
N GLY A 136 19.91 10.49 12.24
CA GLY A 136 18.79 10.32 13.16
C GLY A 136 17.61 9.54 12.59
N TRP A 137 17.79 8.87 11.43
CA TRP A 137 16.74 8.06 10.83
C TRP A 137 16.70 6.70 11.50
N THR A 138 15.55 6.32 12.02
CA THR A 138 15.37 5.00 12.64
C THR A 138 14.63 4.09 11.68
N THR A 139 15.02 2.83 11.62
CA THR A 139 14.30 1.79 10.89
C THR A 139 14.09 0.58 11.77
N VAL A 140 12.98 -0.14 11.55
CA VAL A 140 12.64 -1.36 12.28
C VAL A 140 12.24 -2.47 11.33
N THR A 141 12.31 -3.71 11.82
CA THR A 141 11.76 -4.86 11.10
C THR A 141 10.22 -4.82 11.02
N PHE A 142 9.66 -5.49 10.01
CA PHE A 142 8.19 -5.61 9.87
C PHE A 142 7.57 -6.29 11.10
N LYS A 143 8.21 -7.33 11.62
CA LYS A 143 7.78 -8.00 12.86
C LYS A 143 7.65 -7.01 14.02
N LYS A 144 8.71 -6.24 14.28
CA LYS A 144 8.72 -5.25 15.37
C LYS A 144 7.68 -4.15 15.17
N LEU A 145 7.50 -3.69 13.92
CA LEU A 145 6.43 -2.74 13.58
C LEU A 145 5.06 -3.29 14.00
N LEU A 146 4.75 -4.54 13.68
CA LEU A 146 3.47 -5.15 14.05
C LEU A 146 3.33 -5.29 15.58
N GLU A 147 4.37 -5.75 16.28
CA GLU A 147 4.39 -5.89 17.75
C GLU A 147 4.16 -4.54 18.45
N GLN A 148 4.88 -3.49 18.04
CA GLN A 148 4.75 -2.15 18.62
C GLN A 148 3.37 -1.53 18.42
N ASN A 149 2.66 -1.94 17.37
CA ASN A 149 1.29 -1.48 17.11
C ASN A 149 0.22 -2.45 17.65
N GLY A 150 0.61 -3.53 18.36
CA GLY A 150 -0.34 -4.51 18.91
C GLY A 150 -1.04 -5.36 17.84
N HIS A 151 -0.45 -5.47 16.65
CA HIS A 151 -1.01 -6.17 15.50
C HIS A 151 -0.33 -7.52 15.22
N LEU A 152 0.60 -7.91 16.08
CA LEU A 152 1.16 -9.25 16.16
C LEU A 152 1.15 -9.67 17.63
N GLN A 153 0.47 -10.77 17.93
CA GLN A 153 0.47 -11.43 19.25
C GLN A 153 1.49 -12.56 19.25
#